data_AF-A0A2H3DX55-F1
#
_entry.id   AF-A0A2H3DX55-F1
#
_cell.length_a   1.000
_cell.length_b   1.000
_cell.length_c   1.000
_cell.angle_alpha   90.00
_cell.angle_beta   90.00
_cell.angle_gamma   90.00
#
_symmetry.space_group_name_H-M   'P 1'
#
loop_
_entity.id
_entity.type
_entity.pdbx_description
1 polymer ?
#
loop_
_entity_poly.entity_id
_entity_poly.type
_entity_poly.pdbx_seq_one_letter_code
_entity_poly.pdbx_strand_id
1 'polypeptide(L)' 'MYPNPPTDITNPIGSIKLTKDGITFLTLASGFDILLGQYEVTVPYVAESSEYILVLMGDSGNWSPEFTIRGGPSQCHSS' A
#
# COMPACT_ATOMS: atom_id res chain seq x y z
N MET A 1 4.85 -14.71 -20.65
CA MET A 1 4.53 -13.46 -21.41
C MET A 1 4.07 -12.45 -20.38
N TYR A 2 4.81 -11.36 -20.18
CA TYR A 2 4.43 -10.30 -19.23
C TYR A 2 3.36 -9.42 -19.89
N PRO A 3 2.27 -9.02 -19.21
CA PRO A 3 1.25 -8.18 -19.83
C PRO A 3 1.85 -6.81 -20.22
N ASN A 4 1.41 -6.30 -21.37
CA ASN A 4 1.78 -4.96 -21.84
C ASN A 4 1.16 -3.92 -20.90
N PRO A 5 1.90 -2.87 -20.49
CA PRO A 5 1.34 -1.81 -19.66
C PRO A 5 0.22 -1.06 -20.41
N PRO A 6 -0.78 -0.49 -19.68
CA PRO A 6 -1.84 0.30 -20.29
C PRO A 6 -1.25 1.47 -21.09
N THR A 7 -1.81 1.73 -22.27
CA THR A 7 -1.30 2.78 -23.18
C THR A 7 -1.61 4.20 -22.73
N ASP A 8 -2.50 4.38 -21.74
CA ASP A 8 -2.97 5.68 -21.26
C ASP A 8 -2.60 5.94 -19.78
N ILE A 9 -1.29 5.96 -19.49
CA ILE A 9 -0.78 6.36 -18.17
C ILE A 9 -0.69 7.89 -18.12
N THR A 10 -1.56 8.51 -17.32
CA THR A 10 -1.63 9.97 -17.15
C THR A 10 -0.67 10.49 -16.08
N ASN A 11 -0.28 9.65 -15.12
CA ASN A 11 0.74 9.96 -14.12
C ASN A 11 1.54 8.70 -13.74
N PRO A 12 2.76 8.53 -14.26
CA PRO A 12 3.60 7.36 -13.96
C PRO A 12 4.21 7.40 -12.55
N ILE A 13 4.09 8.53 -11.84
CA ILE A 13 4.71 8.71 -10.53
C ILE A 13 3.80 8.11 -9.45
N GLY A 14 4.27 7.01 -8.87
CA GLY A 14 3.56 6.21 -7.89
C GLY A 14 3.71 6.65 -6.44
N SER A 15 2.74 6.28 -5.61
CA SER A 15 2.91 6.20 -4.15
C SER A 15 2.14 5.01 -3.55
N ILE A 16 2.75 4.35 -2.56
CA ILE A 16 2.15 3.23 -1.83
C ILE A 16 1.73 3.73 -0.45
N LYS A 17 0.46 3.56 -0.13
CA LYS A 17 -0.14 4.00 1.14
C LYS A 17 -0.65 2.81 1.93
N LEU A 18 -0.38 2.81 3.23
CA LEU A 18 -0.99 1.90 4.19
C LEU A 18 -2.25 2.57 4.75
N THR A 19 -3.39 1.92 4.55
CA THR A 19 -4.70 2.38 4.99
C THR A 19 -5.35 1.28 5.84
N LYS A 20 -6.14 1.68 6.83
CA LYS A 20 -7.01 0.78 7.62
C LYS A 20 -8.26 1.57 8.01
N ASP A 21 -9.43 0.93 8.01
CA ASP A 21 -10.73 1.57 8.33
C ASP A 21 -11.02 2.84 7.51
N GLY A 22 -10.58 2.87 6.26
CA GLY A 22 -10.72 4.04 5.37
C GLY A 22 -9.80 5.22 5.71
N ILE A 23 -8.95 5.11 6.73
CA ILE A 23 -7.98 6.13 7.14
C ILE A 23 -6.58 5.76 6.63
N THR A 24 -5.94 6.66 5.89
CA THR A 24 -4.53 6.50 5.51
C THR A 24 -3.64 6.78 6.72
N PHE A 25 -2.86 5.77 7.15
CA PHE A 25 -1.93 5.85 8.27
C PHE A 25 -0.57 6.38 7.85
N LEU A 26 -0.02 5.85 6.76
CA LEU A 26 1.38 6.09 6.38
C LEU A 26 1.57 5.95 4.86
N THR A 27 2.50 6.73 4.31
CA THR A 27 3.04 6.49 2.98
C THR A 27 4.31 5.65 3.10
N LEU A 28 4.32 4.46 2.49
CA LEU A 28 5.44 3.51 2.55
C LEU A 28 6.52 3.83 1.52
N ALA A 29 6.13 4.36 0.36
CA ALA A 29 7.02 4.79 -0.71
C ALA A 29 6.32 5.81 -1.59
N SER A 30 7.10 6.70 -2.22
CA SER A 30 6.61 7.67 -3.19
C SER A 30 7.70 8.05 -4.18
N GLY A 31 7.30 8.58 -5.34
CA GLY A 31 8.24 9.12 -6.33
C GLY A 31 8.90 8.06 -7.21
N PHE A 32 8.35 6.85 -7.25
CA PHE A 32 8.83 5.77 -8.11
C PHE A 32 7.99 5.66 -9.38
N ASP A 33 8.56 5.07 -10.43
CA ASP A 33 7.83 4.78 -11.67
C ASP A 33 6.97 3.51 -11.48
N ILE A 34 5.67 3.61 -11.70
CA ILE A 34 4.74 2.48 -11.59
C ILE A 34 4.95 1.42 -12.69
N LEU A 35 5.70 1.76 -13.75
CA LEU A 35 6.06 0.85 -14.83
C LEU A 35 7.16 -0.17 -14.45
N LEU A 36 7.75 -0.06 -13.26
CA LEU A 36 8.72 -1.04 -12.76
C LEU A 36 8.15 -2.46 -12.63
N GLY A 37 6.81 -2.60 -12.61
CA GLY A 37 6.11 -3.88 -12.46
C GLY A 37 6.11 -4.44 -11.04
N GLN A 38 7.14 -4.14 -10.24
CA GLN A 38 7.23 -4.45 -8.82
C GLN A 38 7.98 -3.33 -8.08
N TYR A 39 7.58 -3.08 -6.83
CA TYR A 39 8.29 -2.19 -5.91
C TYR A 39 8.30 -2.79 -4.51
N GLU A 40 9.48 -2.87 -3.89
CA GLU A 40 9.62 -3.39 -2.53
C GLU A 40 9.45 -2.28 -1.49
N VAL A 41 8.72 -2.58 -0.41
CA VAL A 41 8.53 -1.66 0.73
C VAL A 41 8.88 -2.38 2.03
N THR A 42 9.35 -1.61 3.01
CA THR A 42 9.61 -2.14 4.35
C THR A 42 8.31 -2.21 5.14
N VAL A 43 8.07 -3.32 5.83
CA VAL A 43 6.94 -3.45 6.75
C VAL A 43 7.11 -2.43 7.89
N PRO A 44 6.17 -1.49 8.09
CA PRO A 44 6.32 -0.45 9.10
C PRO A 44 6.01 -1.00 10.49
N TYR A 45 6.54 -0.32 11.53
CA TYR A 45 6.19 -0.59 12.91
C TYR A 45 4.83 0.07 13.26
N VAL A 46 3.74 -0.65 12.99
CA VAL A 46 2.35 -0.25 13.27
C VAL A 46 1.68 -1.28 14.16
N ALA A 47 0.56 -0.92 14.78
CA ALA A 47 -0.15 -1.84 15.66
C ALA A 47 -0.54 -3.16 14.95
N GLU A 48 -0.53 -4.26 15.69
CA GLU A 48 -0.99 -5.53 15.12
C GLU A 48 -2.47 -5.45 14.74
N SER A 49 -2.79 -5.83 13.50
CA SER A 49 -4.15 -5.87 12.96
C SER A 49 -4.19 -6.62 11.63
N SER A 50 -5.36 -7.18 11.32
CA SER A 50 -5.68 -7.86 10.06
C SER A 50 -6.42 -7.00 9.03
N GLU A 51 -6.63 -5.71 9.32
CA GLU A 51 -7.51 -4.81 8.54
C GLU A 51 -6.71 -3.82 7.68
N TYR A 52 -5.42 -4.11 7.46
CA TYR A 52 -4.56 -3.26 6.65
C TYR A 52 -4.77 -3.52 5.17
N ILE A 53 -4.81 -2.45 4.38
CA ILE A 53 -4.80 -2.48 2.92
C ILE A 53 -3.66 -1.59 2.39
N LEU A 54 -3.08 -2.01 1.27
CA LEU A 54 -2.19 -1.17 0.47
C LEU A 54 -2.99 -0.51 -0.65
N VAL A 55 -2.78 0.79 -0.80
CA VAL A 55 -3.33 1.57 -1.91
C VAL A 55 -2.15 2.09 -2.76
N LEU A 56 -2.10 1.66 -4.01
CA LEU A 56 -1.19 2.22 -5.02
C LEU A 56 -1.90 3.39 -5.73
N MET A 57 -1.29 4.56 -5.64
CA MET A 57 -1.72 5.78 -6.34
C MET A 57 -0.76 6.04 -7.52
N GLY A 58 -1.27 6.55 -8.64
CA GLY A 58 -0.54 6.71 -9.91
C GLY A 58 -1.56 6.71 -11.05
N ASP A 59 -1.49 5.73 -11.95
CA ASP A 59 -2.58 5.39 -12.85
C ASP A 59 -3.60 4.48 -12.13
N SER A 60 -4.67 5.10 -11.63
CA SER A 60 -5.83 4.52 -10.91
C SER A 60 -5.63 3.27 -10.02
N GLY A 61 -5.65 3.50 -8.70
CA GLY A 61 -6.62 2.85 -7.80
C GLY A 61 -6.45 1.36 -7.46
N ASN A 62 -5.24 0.81 -7.49
CA ASN A 62 -5.04 -0.58 -7.07
C ASN A 62 -5.10 -0.70 -5.54
N TRP A 63 -6.12 -1.42 -5.06
CA TRP A 63 -6.31 -1.73 -3.65
C TRP A 63 -5.99 -3.21 -3.45
N SER A 64 -5.15 -3.51 -2.47
CA SER A 64 -4.94 -4.90 -2.07
C SER A 64 -6.17 -5.46 -1.33
N PRO A 65 -6.31 -6.78 -1.25
CA PRO A 65 -7.06 -7.40 -0.15
C PRO A 65 -6.49 -6.97 1.21
N GLU A 66 -7.28 -7.18 2.25
CA GLU A 66 -6.81 -7.00 3.62
C GLU A 66 -5.69 -8.00 3.96
N PHE A 67 -4.73 -7.56 4.77
CA PHE A 67 -3.64 -8.40 5.25
C PHE A 67 -3.28 -8.09 6.71
N THR A 68 -2.57 -9.03 7.33
CA THR A 68 -2.14 -8.91 8.72
C THR A 68 -0.71 -8.44 8.84
N ILE A 69 -0.48 -7.38 9.61
CA ILE A 69 0.84 -7.01 10.13
C ILE A 69 0.91 -7.53 11.57
N ARG A 70 1.92 -8.37 11.87
CA ARG A 70 2.14 -8.98 13.19
C ARG A 70 3.36 -8.40 13.88
N GLY A 71 3.41 -8.48 15.22
CA GLY A 71 4.61 -8.14 16.01
C GLY A 71 4.82 -6.65 16.25
N GLY A 72 3.87 -5.82 15.82
CA GLY A 72 3.75 -4.44 16.28
C GLY A 72 3.15 -4.34 17.69
N PRO A 73 2.97 -3.13 18.24
CA PRO A 73 2.28 -2.97 19.51
C PRO A 73 0.87 -3.54 19.39
N SER A 74 0.46 -4.40 20.32
CA SER A 74 -0.94 -4.80 20.44
C SER A 74 -1.73 -3.52 20.75
N GLN A 75 -2.80 -3.23 20.00
CA GLN A 75 -3.76 -2.22 20.47
C GLN A 75 -4.41 -2.81 21.72
N CYS A 76 -3.90 -2.48 22.90
CA CYS A 76 -4.58 -2.77 24.14
C CYS A 76 -5.86 -1.92 24.16
N HIS A 77 -6.95 -2.48 23.64
CA HIS A 77 -8.27 -1.91 23.81
C HIS A 77 -8.66 -2.19 25.27
N SER A 78 -8.21 -1.33 26.19
CA SER A 78 -8.71 -1.32 27.56
C SER A 78 -10.21 -1.05 27.50
N SER A 79 -11.01 -2.10 27.72
CA SER A 79 -12.45 -2.00 27.99
C SER A 79 -12.69 -2.16 29.48
#